data_AF-A0A3C1B9P1-F1
#
_entry.id   AF-A0A3C1B9P1-F1
#
_cell.length_a   1.000
_cell.length_b   1.000
_cell.length_c   1.000
_cell.angle_alpha   90.00
_cell.angle_beta   90.00
_cell.angle_gamma   90.00
#
_symmetry.space_group_name_H-M   'P 1'
#
loop_
_entity.id
_entity.type
_entity.pdbx_description
1 polymer ?
#
loop_
_entity_poly.entity_id
_entity_poly.type
_entity_poly.pdbx_seq_one_letter_code
_entity_poly.pdbx_strand_id
1 'polypeptide(L)' 'MSALLDVKNLTLQFRTDEGLITAVEDVSFSLNKGEVM' A
#
# COMPACT_ATOMS: atom_id res chain seq x y z
N MET A 1 16.88 13.60 4.44
CA MET A 1 15.98 13.73 3.26
C MET A 1 14.67 13.06 3.64
N SER A 2 13.52 13.72 3.47
CA SER A 2 12.22 13.04 3.62
C SER A 2 11.91 12.30 2.32
N ALA A 3 11.32 11.11 2.42
CA ALA A 3 10.79 10.42 1.26
C ALA A 3 9.76 11.30 0.54
N LEU A 4 9.64 11.15 -0.79
CA LEU A 4 8.62 11.85 -1.56
C LEU A 4 7.24 11.25 -1.30
N LEU A 5 7.18 9.93 -1.15
CA LEU A 5 6.01 9.17 -0.74
C LEU A 5 6.41 8.29 0.45
N ASP A 6 5.62 8.31 1.51
CA ASP A 6 5.77 7.45 2.69
C ASP A 6 4.41 6.83 2.99
N VAL A 7 4.26 5.54 2.70
CA VAL A 7 3.04 4.76 2.91
C VAL A 7 3.28 3.79 4.07
N LYS A 8 2.37 3.84 5.05
CA LYS A 8 2.46 3.01 6.25
C LYS A 8 1.18 2.22 6.43
N ASN A 9 1.33 0.94 6.74
CA ASN A 9 0.25 0.01 7.11
C ASN A 9 -0.91 -0.01 6.08
N LEU A 10 -0.59 0.04 4.79
CA LEU A 10 -1.58 -0.01 3.71
C LEU A 10 -2.29 -1.35 3.74
N THR A 11 -3.59 -1.30 3.99
CA THR A 11 -4.50 -2.44 3.87
C THR A 11 -5.61 -2.08 2.92
N LEU A 12 -5.83 -2.91 1.90
CA LEU A 12 -6.86 -2.71 0.87
C LEU A 12 -7.74 -3.95 0.81
N GLN A 13 -9.04 -3.75 1.04
CA GLN A 13 -10.02 -4.83 1.03
C GLN A 13 -11.20 -4.48 0.12
N PHE A 14 -11.74 -5.50 -0.54
CA PHE A 14 -12.88 -5.39 -1.42
C PHE A 14 -14.00 -6.29 -0.94
N ARG A 15 -15.23 -5.78 -0.99
CA ARG A 15 -16.42 -6.59 -0.76
C ARG A 15 -16.88 -7.18 -2.08
N THR A 16 -17.00 -8.49 -2.14
CA THR A 16 -17.47 -9.25 -3.29
C THR A 16 -18.66 -10.11 -2.90
N ASP A 17 -19.31 -10.71 -3.89
CA ASP A 17 -20.43 -11.62 -3.67
C ASP A 17 -20.01 -12.89 -2.91
N GLU A 18 -18.72 -13.25 -2.96
CA GLU A 18 -18.13 -14.38 -2.25
C GLU A 18 -17.60 -14.02 -0.86
N GLY A 19 -17.63 -12.73 -0.48
CA GLY A 19 -17.18 -12.25 0.82
C GLY A 19 -16.17 -11.10 0.75
N LEU A 20 -15.49 -10.86 1.86
CA LEU A 20 -14.46 -9.83 1.96
C LEU A 20 -13.12 -10.40 1.48
N ILE A 21 -12.53 -9.78 0.46
CA ILE A 21 -11.23 -10.14 -0.10
C ILE A 21 -10.21 -9.10 0.33
N THR A 22 -9.06 -9.53 0.85
CA THR A 22 -7.92 -8.66 1.14
C THR A 22 -6.97 -8.67 -0.06
N ALA A 23 -6.75 -7.52 -0.69
CA ALA A 23 -5.87 -7.35 -1.85
C ALA A 23 -4.48 -6.83 -1.45
N VAL A 24 -4.40 -6.04 -0.38
CA VAL A 24 -3.14 -5.58 0.23
C VAL A 24 -3.29 -5.73 1.73
N GLU A 25 -2.29 -6.31 2.39
CA GLU A 25 -2.31 -6.58 3.83
C GLU A 25 -1.06 -5.99 4.49
N ASP A 26 -1.26 -4.97 5.34
CA ASP A 26 -0.25 -4.31 6.17
C ASP A 26 1.08 -3.97 5.46
N VAL A 27 1.01 -3.39 4.27
CA VAL A 27 2.21 -3.05 3.49
C VAL A 27 2.71 -1.66 3.84
N SER A 28 4.01 -1.54 4.10
CA SER A 28 4.68 -0.26 4.31
C SER A 28 5.84 -0.08 3.33
N PHE A 29 5.91 1.07 2.68
CA PHE A 29 6.98 1.40 1.74
C PHE A 29 7.18 2.91 1.62
N SER A 30 8.36 3.30 1.15
CA SER A 30 8.72 4.69 0.91
C SER A 30 9.38 4.83 -0.45
N LEU A 31 9.08 5.90 -1.17
CA LEU A 31 9.66 6.18 -2.48
C LEU A 31 10.35 7.55 -2.48
N ASN A 32 11.60 7.60 -2.93
CA ASN A 32 12.33 8.84 -3.12
C ASN A 32 12.09 9.45 -4.50
N LYS A 33 12.39 10.74 -4.65
CA LYS A 33 12.24 11.42 -5.94
C LYS A 33 13.19 10.82 -6.98
N GLY A 34 12.63 10.28 -8.06
CA GLY A 34 13.38 9.67 -9.17
C GLY A 34 13.73 8.19 -8.98
N GLU A 35 13.28 7.58 -7.88
CA GLU A 35 13.37 6.13 -7.65
C GLU A 35 12.26 5.38 -8.42
N VAL A 36 12.57 4.19 -8.92
CA VAL A 36 11.62 3.27 -9.57
C VAL A 36 11.66 1.94 -8.81
N MET A 37 10.49 1.47 -8.37
CA MET A 37 10.30 0.21 -7.64
C MET A 37 9.85 -0.91 -8.56
#